data_AF-A0A2V7STF8-F1
#
_entry.id   AF-A0A2V7STF8-F1
#
_cell.length_a   1.000
_cell.length_b   1.000
_cell.length_c   1.000
_cell.angle_alpha   90.00
_cell.angle_beta   90.00
_cell.angle_gamma   90.00
#
_symmetry.space_group_name_H-M   'P 1'
#
loop_
_entity.id
_entity.type
_entity.pdbx_description
1 polymer ?
#
loop_
_entity_poly.entity_id
_entity_poly.type
_entity_poly.pdbx_seq_one_letter_code
_entity_poly.pdbx_strand_id
1 'polypeptide(L)'
;MSEHITSRSFTDTVGVEWTVREIDSPSLTQTLAKMLEKERRKSGWLVFESADGDKRRLAPYPPDWRTVSLFELERWCMKATRVPPAPARRAQD
;
A
#
# COMPACT_ATOMS: atom_id res chain seq x y z
N MET A 1 19.95 -1.31 10.25
CA MET A 1 20.00 -1.09 8.79
C MET A 1 18.79 -0.27 8.44
N SER A 2 19.00 0.91 7.86
CA SER A 2 17.97 1.93 7.67
C SER A 2 16.81 1.40 6.83
N GLU A 3 15.60 1.62 7.33
CA GLU A 3 14.35 1.21 6.69
C GLU A 3 14.06 2.19 5.54
N HIS A 4 14.55 1.91 4.34
CA HIS A 4 14.27 2.74 3.16
C HIS A 4 12.88 2.42 2.62
N ILE A 5 11.84 2.86 3.32
CA ILE A 5 10.47 2.84 2.79
C ILE A 5 10.39 3.92 1.73
N THR A 6 10.44 3.53 0.45
CA THR A 6 10.17 4.49 -0.63
C THR A 6 8.69 4.84 -0.57
N SER A 7 8.43 6.12 -0.31
CA SER A 7 7.08 6.68 -0.32
C SER A 7 6.98 7.78 -1.37
N ARG A 8 5.84 7.86 -2.04
CA ARG A 8 5.49 8.95 -2.97
C ARG A 8 4.09 9.44 -2.65
N SER A 9 3.92 10.76 -2.56
CA SER A 9 2.60 11.38 -2.48
C SER A 9 2.13 11.87 -3.85
N PHE A 10 0.84 11.78 -4.11
CA PHE A 10 0.20 12.39 -5.27
C PHE A 10 -1.22 12.83 -4.92
N THR A 11 -1.73 13.81 -5.67
CA THR A 11 -3.13 14.22 -5.60
C THR A 11 -3.85 13.63 -6.81
N ASP A 12 -4.94 12.92 -6.54
CA ASP A 12 -5.83 12.35 -7.55
C ASP A 12 -6.69 13.43 -8.22
N THR A 13 -7.29 13.15 -9.38
CA THR A 13 -8.18 14.06 -10.12
C THR A 13 -9.36 14.57 -9.30
N VAL A 14 -9.79 13.83 -8.26
CA VAL A 14 -10.85 14.23 -7.33
C VAL A 14 -10.35 15.16 -6.21
N GLY A 15 -9.04 15.45 -6.15
CA GLY A 15 -8.42 16.31 -5.13
C GLY A 15 -8.03 15.58 -3.83
N VAL A 16 -8.08 14.24 -3.81
CA VAL A 16 -7.66 13.43 -2.66
C VAL A 16 -6.15 13.26 -2.67
N GLU A 17 -5.50 13.57 -1.55
CA GLU A 17 -4.08 13.28 -1.36
C GLU A 17 -3.88 11.81 -0.98
N TRP A 18 -3.06 11.13 -1.76
CA TRP A 18 -2.69 9.74 -1.58
C TRP A 18 -1.20 9.62 -1.32
N THR A 19 -0.84 8.83 -0.32
CA THR A 19 0.53 8.42 -0.03
C THR A 19 0.70 6.95 -0.42
N VAL A 20 1.55 6.71 -1.40
CA VAL A 20 1.95 5.38 -1.86
C VAL A 20 3.21 4.95 -1.14
N ARG A 21 3.18 3.74 -0.57
CA ARG A 21 4.34 3.10 0.05
C ARG A 21 4.55 1.72 -0.55
N GLU A 22 5.78 1.40 -0.89
CA GLU A 22 6.15 0.02 -1.19
C GLU A 22 6.35 -0.76 0.11
N ILE A 23 5.83 -1.98 0.13
CA ILE A 23 6.04 -2.93 1.21
C ILE A 23 6.71 -4.14 0.59
N ASP A 24 8.01 -4.26 0.85
CA ASP A 24 8.78 -5.41 0.41
C ASP A 24 8.62 -6.57 1.42
N SER A 25 8.66 -7.80 0.91
CA SER A 25 8.43 -8.99 1.74
C SER A 25 9.48 -9.26 2.86
N PRO A 26 10.77 -8.90 2.74
CA PRO A 26 11.77 -9.15 3.78
C PRO A 26 11.71 -8.14 4.94
N SER A 27 11.04 -7.00 4.80
CA SER A 27 10.87 -6.01 5.89
C SER A 27 9.62 -6.25 6.75
N LEU A 28 8.77 -7.23 6.39
CA LEU A 28 7.63 -7.60 7.21
C LEU A 28 8.09 -8.41 8.42
N THR A 29 7.53 -8.12 9.59
CA THR A 29 7.73 -8.94 10.79
C THR A 29 7.43 -10.41 10.47
N GLN A 30 8.24 -11.33 11.02
CA GLN A 30 8.15 -12.77 10.76
C GLN A 30 6.73 -13.35 10.91
N THR A 31 5.90 -12.76 11.78
CA THR A 31 4.48 -13.10 11.97
C THR A 31 3.61 -12.76 10.75
N LEU A 32 3.78 -11.55 10.18
CA LEU A 32 3.07 -11.13 8.97
C LEU A 32 3.59 -11.91 7.75
N ALA A 33 4.91 -12.13 7.67
CA ALA A 33 5.51 -12.97 6.65
C ALA A 33 4.84 -14.36 6.62
N LYS A 34 4.72 -15.06 7.76
CA LYS A 34 4.07 -16.37 7.85
C LYS A 34 2.60 -16.40 7.44
N MET A 35 1.83 -15.34 7.73
CA MET A 35 0.43 -15.25 7.27
C MET A 35 0.35 -14.99 5.76
N LEU A 36 1.28 -14.21 5.21
CA LEU A 36 1.34 -13.88 3.78
C LEU A 36 2.05 -14.93 2.91
N GLU A 37 2.85 -15.82 3.49
CA GLU A 37 3.54 -16.92 2.82
C GLU A 37 2.59 -17.79 1.98
N LYS A 38 1.31 -17.83 2.36
CA LYS A 38 0.27 -18.60 1.68
C LYS A 38 -0.38 -17.88 0.47
N GLU A 39 -0.32 -16.55 0.40
CA GLU A 39 -1.08 -15.78 -0.61
C GLU A 39 -0.24 -15.16 -1.73
N ARG A 40 1.00 -14.71 -1.49
CA ARG A 40 1.72 -13.89 -2.49
C ARG A 40 3.25 -14.04 -2.42
N ARG A 41 3.76 -15.16 -2.90
CA ARG A 41 5.20 -15.38 -3.04
C ARG A 41 5.73 -14.63 -4.28
N LYS A 42 6.29 -13.42 -4.09
CA LYS A 42 7.58 -12.93 -4.66
C LYS A 42 7.72 -11.43 -4.97
N SER A 43 6.66 -10.62 -5.03
CA SER A 43 6.78 -9.25 -5.62
C SER A 43 6.27 -8.11 -4.74
N GLY A 44 6.25 -8.23 -3.41
CA GLY A 44 5.78 -7.18 -2.49
C GLY A 44 4.39 -6.61 -2.85
N TRP A 45 4.05 -5.45 -2.30
CA TRP A 45 2.85 -4.71 -2.71
C TRP A 45 2.97 -3.20 -2.49
N LEU A 46 2.12 -2.44 -3.16
CA LEU A 46 1.91 -1.02 -2.86
C LEU A 46 0.73 -0.87 -1.91
N VAL A 47 0.89 0.03 -0.95
CA VAL A 47 -0.18 0.53 -0.10
C VAL A 47 -0.41 1.99 -0.45
N PHE A 48 -1.63 2.28 -0.88
CA PHE A 48 -2.15 3.64 -1.07
C PHE A 48 -2.92 4.01 0.19
N GLU A 49 -2.53 5.08 0.85
CA GLU A 49 -3.22 5.62 2.02
C GLU A 49 -3.65 7.04 1.71
N SER A 50 -4.96 7.31 1.81
CA SER A 50 -5.49 8.67 1.73
C SER A 50 -5.41 9.37 3.08
N ALA A 51 -5.40 10.70 3.05
CA ALA A 51 -5.47 11.53 4.26
C ALA A 51 -6.75 11.25 5.10
N ASP A 52 -7.84 10.81 4.47
CA ASP A 52 -9.11 10.48 5.12
C ASP A 52 -9.11 9.09 5.79
N GLY A 53 -8.02 8.32 5.65
CA GLY A 53 -7.86 6.99 6.23
C GLY A 53 -8.33 5.85 5.32
N ASP A 54 -8.75 6.13 4.08
CA ASP A 54 -8.95 5.08 3.06
C ASP A 54 -7.62 4.44 2.71
N LYS A 55 -7.57 3.10 2.78
CA LYS A 55 -6.38 2.32 2.44
C LYS A 55 -6.69 1.36 1.31
N ARG A 56 -5.81 1.31 0.32
CA ARG A 56 -5.92 0.40 -0.81
C ARG A 56 -4.61 -0.31 -1.04
N ARG A 57 -4.69 -1.58 -1.43
CA ARG A 57 -3.52 -2.43 -1.65
C ARG A 57 -3.48 -2.90 -3.09
N LEU A 58 -2.37 -2.65 -3.77
CA LEU A 58 -2.12 -3.17 -5.11
C LEU A 58 -1.00 -4.20 -5.05
N ALA A 59 -1.28 -5.39 -5.54
CA ALA A 59 -0.31 -6.46 -5.54
C ALA A 59 -0.52 -7.37 -6.76
N PRO A 60 0.54 -7.85 -7.44
CA PRO A 60 1.95 -7.46 -7.22
C PRO A 60 2.21 -5.99 -7.57
N TYR A 61 3.24 -5.36 -6.99
CA TYR A 61 3.59 -4.00 -7.43
C TYR A 61 4.33 -4.04 -8.78
N PRO A 62 4.04 -3.11 -9.70
CA PRO A 62 4.78 -2.98 -10.95
C PRO A 62 6.17 -2.34 -10.71
N PRO A 63 7.24 -2.81 -11.38
CA PRO A 63 8.62 -2.34 -11.12
C PRO A 63 8.80 -0.83 -11.40
N ASP A 64 8.07 -0.28 -12.38
CA ASP A 64 8.19 1.12 -12.79
C ASP A 64 7.42 2.11 -11.90
N TRP A 65 6.83 1.67 -10.78
CA TRP A 65 5.95 2.54 -9.98
C TRP A 65 6.61 3.82 -9.46
N ARG A 66 7.94 3.79 -9.31
CA ARG A 66 8.76 4.93 -8.85
C ARG A 66 8.92 6.01 -9.92
N THR A 67 8.72 5.67 -11.18
CA THR A 67 8.96 6.56 -12.34
C THR A 67 7.71 6.84 -13.14
N VAL A 68 6.62 6.07 -12.97
CA VAL A 68 5.36 6.34 -13.65
C VAL A 68 4.78 7.72 -13.30
N SER A 69 3.98 8.23 -14.23
CA SER A 69 3.21 9.46 -14.09
C SER A 69 2.14 9.36 -13.01
N LEU A 70 1.71 10.51 -12.48
CA LEU A 70 0.64 10.60 -11.48
C LEU A 70 -0.67 9.97 -11.98
N PHE A 71 -0.98 10.10 -13.27
CA PHE A 71 -2.15 9.48 -13.90
C PHE A 71 -2.14 7.94 -13.79
N GLU A 72 -0.98 7.31 -13.98
CA GLU A 72 -0.86 5.85 -13.84
C GLU A 72 -0.91 5.43 -12.35
N LEU A 73 -0.37 6.24 -11.43
CA LEU A 73 -0.52 6.01 -9.99
C LEU A 73 -1.99 6.07 -9.56
N GLU A 74 -2.74 7.06 -10.04
CA GLU A 74 -4.18 7.17 -9.82
C GLU A 74 -4.92 5.94 -10.38
N ARG A 75 -4.62 5.54 -11.63
CA ARG A 75 -5.22 4.36 -12.25
C ARG A 75 -4.97 3.09 -11.44
N TRP A 76 -3.78 2.95 -10.89
CA TRP A 76 -3.41 1.85 -10.01
C TRP A 76 -4.07 1.93 -8.64
N CYS A 77 -4.22 3.13 -8.07
CA CYS A 77 -4.97 3.36 -6.84
C CYS A 77 -6.45 2.96 -7.00
N MET A 78 -7.05 3.26 -8.15
CA MET A 78 -8.42 2.85 -8.47
C MET A 78 -8.54 1.33 -8.66
N LYS A 79 -7.52 0.68 -9.23
CA LYS A 79 -7.50 -0.78 -9.43
C LYS A 79 -7.13 -1.55 -8.15
N ALA A 80 -6.51 -0.88 -7.18
CA ALA A 80 -6.10 -1.46 -5.91
C ALA A 80 -7.31 -1.94 -5.11
N THR A 81 -7.15 -3.06 -4.41
CA THR A 81 -8.21 -3.59 -3.54
C THR A 81 -8.33 -2.73 -2.30
N ARG A 82 -9.51 -2.18 -2.05
CA ARG A 82 -9.81 -1.44 -0.81
C ARG A 82 -9.61 -2.37 0.38
N VAL A 83 -8.75 -1.94 1.31
CA VAL A 83 -8.52 -2.63 2.56
C VAL A 83 -9.58 -2.10 3.53
N PRO A 84 -10.45 -2.97 4.08
CA PRO A 84 -11.39 -2.50 5.08
C PRO A 84 -10.60 -1.87 6.24
N PRO A 85 -11.10 -0.77 6.83
CA PRO A 85 -10.48 -0.24 8.03
C PRO A 85 -10.39 -1.40 9.03
N ALA A 86 -9.23 -1.56 9.66
CA ALA A 86 -9.07 -2.57 10.69
C ALA A 86 -10.26 -2.39 11.66
N PRO A 87 -10.96 -3.47 12.05
CA PRO A 87 -12.10 -3.35 12.94
C PRO A 87 -11.60 -2.50 14.11
N ALA A 88 -12.27 -1.37 14.36
CA ALA A 88 -11.94 -0.53 15.49
C ALA A 88 -11.84 -1.49 16.67
N ARG A 89 -10.62 -1.70 17.19
CA ARG A 89 -10.49 -2.41 18.45
C ARG A 89 -11.36 -1.57 19.35
N ARG A 90 -12.53 -2.10 19.71
CA ARG A 90 -13.40 -1.48 20.70
C ARG A 90 -12.44 -1.13 21.82
N ALA A 91 -12.28 0.17 22.08
CA ALA A 91 -11.83 0.61 23.38
C ALA A 91 -12.86 -0.01 24.33
N GLN A 92 -12.53 -1.17 24.87
CA GLN A 92 -13.28 -1.82 25.92
C GLN A 92 -12.49 -1.53 27.19
N ASP A 93 -13.24 -0.88 28.09
CA ASP A 93 -13.03 -0.60 29.51
C ASP A 93 -12.12 0.60 29.85
#